data_AF-A0A084BCA4-F1
#
_entry.id   AF-A0A084BCA4-F1
#
_cell.length_a   1.000
_cell.length_b   1.000
_cell.length_c   1.000
_cell.angle_alpha   90.00
_cell.angle_beta   90.00
_cell.angle_gamma   90.00
#
_symmetry.space_group_name_H-M   'P 1'
#
loop_
_entity.id
_entity.type
_entity.pdbx_description
1 polymer ?
#
loop_
_entity_poly.entity_id
_entity_poly.type
_entity_poly.pdbx_seq_one_letter_code
_entity_poly.pdbx_strand_id
1 'polypeptide(L)'
;MDLNELDNLLADEKRGPMTYNHYYTDNLQRLQADSQRTALNHGIKKLLSLHNVQKNQQRDLMKYVCSLNVHVIVDMDKKACKEAYEQLQAYYKVAMKTFVDNVARQVIERHIVSRLPQAFCPEGVSRLSDEELLRIGSERPDQVARREKLTAVVQGLEKTSRDLQKPAARA
;
A
#
# COMPACT_ATOMS: atom_id res chain seq x y z
N MET A 1 21.47 9.81 9.42
CA MET A 1 20.18 9.39 8.85
C MET A 1 19.23 9.39 10.03
N ASP A 2 18.32 10.36 10.12
CA ASP A 2 17.51 10.53 11.34
C ASP A 2 16.46 9.42 11.41
N LEU A 3 16.85 8.30 12.02
CA LEU A 3 15.96 7.18 12.34
C LEU A 3 14.86 7.56 13.35
N ASN A 4 15.00 8.73 14.00
CA ASN A 4 14.04 9.27 14.94
C ASN A 4 12.65 9.47 14.35
N GLU A 5 12.50 9.71 13.03
CA GLU A 5 11.20 9.96 12.43
C GLU A 5 10.27 8.75 12.57
N LEU A 6 10.79 7.53 12.36
CA LEU A 6 10.02 6.30 12.54
C LEU A 6 9.64 6.09 14.00
N ASP A 7 10.58 6.34 14.93
CA ASP A 7 10.32 6.23 16.36
C ASP A 7 9.25 7.22 16.83
N ASN A 8 9.24 8.44 16.27
CA ASN A 8 8.21 9.44 16.52
C ASN A 8 6.83 8.97 16.02
N LEU A 9 6.76 8.42 14.78
CA LEU A 9 5.51 7.87 14.26
C LEU A 9 5.00 6.70 15.11
N LEU A 10 5.88 5.81 15.57
CA LEU A 10 5.52 4.72 16.47
C LEU A 10 5.08 5.23 17.85
N ALA A 11 5.68 6.30 18.36
CA ALA A 11 5.29 6.92 19.61
C ALA A 11 3.91 7.59 19.49
N ASP A 12 3.58 8.19 18.35
CA ASP A 12 2.27 8.77 18.08
C ASP A 12 1.17 7.69 18.05
N GLU A 13 1.41 6.55 17.40
CA GLU A 13 0.46 5.42 17.36
C GLU A 13 0.24 4.75 18.74
N LYS A 14 1.18 4.91 19.68
CA LYS A 14 1.02 4.44 21.07
C LYS A 14 0.15 5.36 21.92
N ARG A 15 -0.17 6.57 21.44
CA ARG A 15 -1.07 7.49 22.15
C ARG A 15 -2.52 7.03 21.99
N GLY A 16 -3.42 7.70 22.72
CA GLY A 16 -4.85 7.43 22.61
C GLY A 16 -5.38 7.62 21.18
N PRO A 17 -6.39 6.85 20.76
CA PRO A 17 -6.92 6.92 19.41
C PRO A 17 -7.52 8.30 19.13
N MET A 18 -6.98 8.98 18.11
CA MET A 18 -7.48 10.27 17.65
C MET A 18 -7.42 10.40 16.12
N THR A 19 -8.46 10.96 15.53
CA THR A 19 -8.50 11.23 14.09
C THR A 19 -9.40 12.41 13.78
N TYR A 20 -8.93 13.28 12.91
CA TYR A 20 -9.71 14.37 12.31
C TYR A 20 -10.20 14.03 10.90
N ASN A 21 -9.91 12.82 10.42
CA ASN A 21 -10.27 12.40 9.09
C ASN A 21 -11.75 12.01 9.02
N HIS A 22 -12.53 12.69 8.18
CA HIS A 22 -13.95 12.43 7.96
C HIS A 22 -14.27 11.00 7.52
N TYR A 23 -13.32 10.26 6.92
CA TYR A 23 -13.51 8.83 6.65
C TYR A 23 -13.82 8.01 7.90
N TYR A 24 -13.44 8.48 9.09
CA TYR A 24 -13.84 7.86 10.35
C TYR A 24 -15.36 7.82 10.50
N THR A 25 -16.02 8.97 10.35
CA THR A 25 -17.48 9.07 10.50
C THR A 25 -18.19 8.24 9.44
N ASP A 26 -17.70 8.25 8.20
CA ASP A 26 -18.27 7.46 7.10
C ASP A 26 -18.12 5.95 7.36
N ASN A 27 -16.96 5.52 7.86
CA ASN A 27 -16.70 4.13 8.20
C ASN A 27 -17.59 3.68 9.36
N LEU A 28 -17.75 4.51 10.38
CA LEU A 28 -18.60 4.21 11.54
C LEU A 28 -20.07 4.09 11.13
N GLN A 29 -20.58 5.05 10.36
CA GLN A 29 -21.97 5.01 9.87
C GLN A 29 -22.22 3.76 9.03
N ARG A 30 -21.28 3.39 8.15
CA ARG A 30 -21.39 2.18 7.33
C ARG A 30 -21.42 0.91 8.20
N LEU A 31 -20.52 0.81 9.18
CA LEU A 31 -20.48 -0.33 10.10
C LEU A 31 -21.78 -0.46 10.91
N GLN A 32 -22.29 0.66 11.44
CA GLN A 32 -23.55 0.68 12.18
C GLN A 32 -24.74 0.27 11.29
N ALA A 33 -24.81 0.76 10.06
CA ALA A 33 -25.86 0.39 9.11
C ALA A 33 -25.82 -1.11 8.76
N ASP A 34 -24.64 -1.66 8.49
CA ASP A 34 -24.44 -3.08 8.19
C ASP A 34 -24.83 -3.96 9.39
N SER A 35 -24.45 -3.52 10.59
CA SER A 35 -24.76 -4.17 11.87
C SER A 35 -26.26 -4.19 12.14
N GLN A 36 -26.96 -3.07 11.95
CA GLN A 36 -28.41 -2.96 12.07
C GLN A 36 -29.12 -3.82 11.02
N ARG A 37 -28.69 -3.78 9.76
CA ARG A 37 -29.25 -4.60 8.68
C ARG A 37 -29.11 -6.08 8.97
N THR A 38 -27.96 -6.50 9.50
CA THR A 38 -27.70 -7.89 9.88
C THR A 38 -28.62 -8.33 11.01
N ALA A 39 -28.76 -7.51 12.05
CA ALA A 39 -29.65 -7.78 13.17
C ALA A 39 -31.13 -7.89 12.73
N LEU A 40 -31.57 -6.97 11.85
CA LEU A 40 -32.91 -6.98 11.27
C LEU A 40 -33.17 -8.26 10.48
N ASN A 41 -32.27 -8.62 9.57
CA ASN A 41 -32.38 -9.84 8.76
C ASN A 41 -32.42 -11.10 9.64
N HIS A 42 -31.65 -11.12 10.72
CA HIS A 42 -31.67 -12.23 11.68
C HIS A 42 -33.03 -12.34 12.39
N GLY A 43 -33.57 -11.21 12.88
CA GLY A 43 -34.90 -11.16 13.50
C GLY A 43 -36.01 -11.60 12.54
N ILE A 44 -36.00 -11.11 11.30
CA ILE A 44 -36.96 -11.51 10.26
C ILE A 44 -36.89 -13.02 10.00
N LYS A 45 -35.68 -13.58 9.79
CA LYS A 45 -35.51 -15.03 9.58
C LYS A 45 -36.06 -15.84 10.74
N LYS A 46 -35.74 -15.47 11.98
CA LYS A 46 -36.22 -16.16 13.18
C LYS A 46 -37.74 -16.14 13.29
N LEU A 47 -38.38 -15.01 12.98
CA LEU A 47 -39.84 -14.88 13.01
C LEU A 47 -40.51 -15.71 11.91
N LEU A 48 -39.96 -15.70 10.69
CA LEU A 48 -40.46 -16.50 9.58
C LEU A 48 -40.34 -18.01 9.86
N SER A 49 -39.33 -18.44 10.64
CA SER A 49 -39.19 -19.84 11.07
C SER A 49 -40.20 -20.25 12.16
N LEU A 50 -40.78 -19.31 12.90
CA LEU A 50 -41.70 -19.58 14.02
C LEU A 50 -43.18 -19.54 13.59
N HIS A 51 -43.52 -18.90 12.48
CA HIS A 51 -44.90 -18.79 11.99
C HIS A 51 -45.17 -19.73 10.81
N ASN A 52 -45.97 -20.78 11.03
CA ASN A 52 -46.76 -21.38 9.96
C ASN A 52 -47.80 -20.35 9.54
N VAL A 53 -47.63 -19.77 8.35
CA VAL A 53 -48.39 -18.62 7.83
C VAL A 53 -49.90 -18.91 7.82
N GLN A 54 -50.62 -18.49 8.86
CA GLN A 54 -52.08 -18.32 8.83
C GLN A 54 -52.42 -16.83 8.87
N LYS A 55 -53.18 -16.42 7.85
CA LYS A 55 -53.49 -15.05 7.44
C LYS A 55 -54.22 -14.26 8.53
N ASN A 56 -53.59 -13.25 9.13
CA ASN A 56 -54.28 -12.08 9.69
C ASN A 56 -53.40 -10.82 9.60
N GLN A 57 -53.44 -10.20 8.42
CA GLN A 57 -52.37 -9.38 7.83
C GLN A 57 -52.12 -7.99 8.45
N GLN A 58 -52.98 -7.51 9.38
CA GLN A 58 -52.93 -6.11 9.85
C GLN A 58 -52.50 -5.95 11.33
N ARG A 59 -52.95 -6.81 12.25
CA ARG A 59 -52.43 -6.84 13.64
C ARG A 59 -51.02 -7.44 13.71
N ASP A 60 -50.72 -8.33 12.77
CA ASP A 60 -49.42 -8.93 12.66
C ASP A 60 -48.35 -7.92 12.25
N LEU A 61 -48.64 -6.91 11.41
CA LEU A 61 -47.64 -5.91 10.99
C LEU A 61 -47.13 -5.04 12.14
N MET A 62 -48.01 -4.58 13.04
CA MET A 62 -47.56 -3.83 14.23
C MET A 62 -46.80 -4.72 15.21
N LYS A 63 -47.18 -6.00 15.37
CA LYS A 63 -46.36 -6.97 16.10
C LYS A 63 -45.02 -7.23 15.41
N TYR A 64 -44.96 -7.30 14.08
CA TYR A 64 -43.74 -7.45 13.30
C TYR A 64 -42.83 -6.23 13.52
N VAL A 65 -43.32 -5.01 13.36
CA VAL A 65 -42.55 -3.77 13.59
C VAL A 65 -42.09 -3.66 15.05
N CYS A 66 -42.94 -3.98 16.03
CA CYS A 66 -42.54 -4.01 17.44
C CYS A 66 -41.51 -5.11 17.72
N SER A 67 -41.62 -6.30 17.12
CA SER A 67 -40.61 -7.37 17.25
C SER A 67 -39.27 -6.99 16.63
N LEU A 68 -39.28 -6.15 15.57
CA LEU A 68 -38.08 -5.59 14.95
C LEU A 68 -37.45 -4.49 15.83
N ASN A 69 -38.27 -3.71 16.54
CA ASN A 69 -37.83 -2.68 17.50
C ASN A 69 -37.46 -3.23 18.90
N VAL A 70 -37.76 -4.49 19.24
CA VAL A 70 -37.55 -5.08 20.58
C VAL A 70 -36.19 -5.77 20.74
N HIS A 71 -35.26 -5.60 19.81
CA HIS A 71 -33.83 -5.70 20.14
C HIS A 71 -33.27 -4.35 20.61
N VAL A 72 -34.03 -3.65 21.46
CA VAL A 72 -33.40 -2.88 22.53
C VAL A 72 -32.52 -3.88 23.26
N ILE A 73 -31.20 -3.76 23.09
CA ILE A 73 -30.25 -4.55 23.86
C ILE A 73 -30.53 -4.14 25.32
N VAL A 74 -31.28 -4.98 26.05
CA VAL A 74 -31.63 -4.78 27.46
C VAL A 74 -30.35 -4.71 28.32
N ASP A 75 -29.29 -5.28 27.78
CA ASP A 75 -27.94 -5.28 28.33
C ASP A 75 -27.14 -4.06 27.82
N MET A 76 -27.21 -2.97 28.59
CA MET A 76 -26.51 -1.71 28.28
C MET A 76 -25.00 -1.90 28.13
N ASP A 77 -24.41 -2.84 28.86
CA ASP A 77 -22.98 -3.15 28.78
C ASP A 77 -22.63 -3.81 27.45
N LYS A 78 -23.41 -4.79 26.99
CA LYS A 78 -23.23 -5.39 25.65
C LYS A 78 -23.38 -4.35 24.54
N LYS A 79 -24.31 -3.41 24.69
CA LYS A 79 -24.48 -2.33 23.72
C LYS A 79 -23.25 -1.41 23.70
N ALA A 80 -22.80 -0.95 24.87
CA ALA A 80 -21.63 -0.09 24.99
C ALA A 80 -20.36 -0.77 24.44
N CYS A 81 -20.14 -2.05 24.76
CA CYS A 81 -19.03 -2.83 24.23
C CYS A 81 -19.07 -2.95 22.71
N LYS A 82 -20.27 -3.20 22.15
CA LYS A 82 -20.44 -3.28 20.69
C LYS A 82 -20.17 -1.94 20.00
N GLU A 83 -20.68 -0.85 20.55
CA GLU A 83 -20.45 0.51 20.02
C GLU A 83 -18.96 0.88 20.09
N ALA A 84 -18.29 0.60 21.21
CA ALA A 84 -16.86 0.82 21.35
C ALA A 84 -16.05 0.01 20.33
N TYR A 85 -16.44 -1.25 20.09
CA TYR A 85 -15.81 -2.10 19.08
C TYR A 85 -15.99 -1.54 17.66
N GLU A 86 -17.20 -1.12 17.28
CA GLU A 86 -17.48 -0.52 15.97
C GLU A 86 -16.70 0.81 15.78
N GLN A 87 -16.61 1.64 16.83
CA GLN A 87 -15.81 2.87 16.83
C GLN A 87 -14.32 2.57 16.66
N LEU A 88 -13.75 1.62 17.39
CA LEU A 88 -12.36 1.21 17.24
C LEU A 88 -12.08 0.66 15.84
N GLN A 89 -12.99 -0.15 15.29
CA GLN A 89 -12.84 -0.69 13.94
C GLN A 89 -12.86 0.41 12.87
N ALA A 90 -13.75 1.40 13.00
CA ALA A 90 -13.78 2.56 12.12
C ALA A 90 -12.49 3.40 12.21
N TYR A 91 -11.98 3.59 13.43
CA TYR A 91 -10.75 4.31 13.70
C TYR A 91 -9.53 3.61 13.08
N TYR A 92 -9.34 2.31 13.35
CA TYR A 92 -8.16 1.57 12.87
C TYR A 92 -8.09 1.52 11.34
N LYS A 93 -9.23 1.50 10.64
CA LYS A 93 -9.24 1.61 9.17
C LYS A 93 -8.61 2.90 8.65
N VAL A 94 -8.75 4.00 9.39
CA VAL A 94 -8.12 5.28 9.07
C VAL A 94 -6.67 5.28 9.53
N ALA A 95 -6.41 4.96 10.79
CA ALA A 95 -5.09 4.99 11.41
C ALA A 95 -4.07 4.16 10.62
N MET A 96 -4.43 2.92 10.23
CA MET A 96 -3.54 2.06 9.46
C MET A 96 -3.13 2.68 8.11
N LYS A 97 -4.08 3.32 7.40
CA LYS A 97 -3.79 3.97 6.12
C LYS A 97 -2.89 5.19 6.32
N THR A 98 -3.21 6.00 7.32
CA THR A 98 -2.43 7.19 7.67
C THR A 98 -1.01 6.83 8.09
N PHE A 99 -0.83 5.78 8.90
CA PHE A 99 0.49 5.31 9.30
C PHE A 99 1.33 4.86 8.10
N VAL A 100 0.76 4.03 7.22
CA VAL A 100 1.46 3.56 6.01
C VAL A 100 1.88 4.74 5.12
N ASP A 101 0.97 5.69 4.87
CA ASP A 101 1.27 6.88 4.08
C ASP A 101 2.36 7.75 4.74
N ASN A 102 2.30 7.90 6.06
CA ASN A 102 3.31 8.64 6.81
C ASN A 102 4.68 7.96 6.77
N VAL A 103 4.77 6.64 6.88
CA VAL A 103 6.04 5.92 6.75
C VAL A 103 6.61 6.12 5.34
N ALA A 104 5.79 5.95 4.29
CA ALA A 104 6.22 6.14 2.92
C ALA A 104 6.74 7.56 2.70
N ARG A 105 5.93 8.58 3.01
CA ARG A 105 6.26 9.98 2.73
C ARG A 105 7.33 10.57 3.66
N GLN A 106 7.25 10.28 4.95
CA GLN A 106 8.07 10.95 5.97
C GLN A 106 9.36 10.22 6.29
N VAL A 107 9.38 8.88 6.17
CA VAL A 107 10.58 8.10 6.44
C VAL A 107 11.31 7.80 5.13
N ILE A 108 10.64 7.12 4.20
CA ILE A 108 11.28 6.61 2.97
C ILE A 108 11.55 7.75 1.99
N GLU A 109 10.53 8.45 1.54
CA GLU A 109 10.67 9.49 0.52
C GLU A 109 11.57 10.62 1.00
N ARG A 110 11.31 11.14 2.20
CA ARG A 110 12.06 12.28 2.75
C ARG A 110 13.52 11.95 3.06
N HIS A 111 13.84 10.81 3.66
CA HIS A 111 15.21 10.55 4.13
C HIS A 111 16.03 9.64 3.23
N ILE A 112 15.39 8.79 2.43
CA ILE A 112 16.08 7.87 1.51
C ILE A 112 16.02 8.45 0.10
N VAL A 113 14.82 8.52 -0.49
CA VAL A 113 14.64 8.78 -1.92
C VAL A 113 15.08 10.20 -2.29
N SER A 114 14.68 11.21 -1.52
CA SER A 114 15.02 12.61 -1.81
C SER A 114 16.53 12.90 -1.82
N ARG A 115 17.32 12.05 -1.14
CA ARG A 115 18.79 12.18 -1.06
C ARG A 115 19.49 11.46 -2.19
N LEU A 116 18.84 10.51 -2.87
CA LEU A 116 19.47 9.74 -3.97
C LEU A 116 19.99 10.63 -5.10
N PRO A 117 19.29 11.67 -5.57
CA PRO A 117 19.83 12.56 -6.60
C PRO A 117 21.12 13.28 -6.18
N GLN A 118 21.29 13.54 -4.87
CA GLN A 118 22.51 14.14 -4.33
C GLN A 118 23.63 13.11 -4.13
N ALA A 119 23.29 11.82 -4.02
CA ALA A 119 24.29 10.75 -3.86
C ALA A 119 25.18 10.58 -5.10
N PHE A 120 24.71 11.01 -6.27
CA PHE A 120 25.46 10.96 -7.53
C PHE A 120 25.31 12.25 -8.32
N CYS A 121 25.66 13.39 -7.69
CA CYS A 121 25.65 14.70 -8.34
C CYS A 121 27.01 15.01 -9.01
N PRO A 122 27.04 15.86 -10.06
CA PRO A 122 28.28 16.22 -10.75
C PRO A 122 29.38 16.74 -9.81
N GLU A 123 28.99 17.53 -8.81
CA GLU A 123 29.90 18.03 -7.78
C GLU A 123 30.47 16.90 -6.93
N GLY A 124 29.64 15.94 -6.51
CA GLY A 124 30.09 14.76 -5.75
C GLY A 124 31.03 13.88 -6.56
N VAL A 125 30.71 13.64 -7.83
CA VAL A 125 31.57 12.89 -8.77
C VAL A 125 32.91 13.60 -8.97
N SER A 126 32.93 14.93 -9.07
CA SER A 126 34.17 15.70 -9.25
C SER A 126 35.12 15.64 -8.05
N ARG A 127 34.62 15.26 -6.86
CA ARG A 127 35.39 15.14 -5.62
C ARG A 127 35.95 13.74 -5.39
N LEU A 128 35.55 12.75 -6.20
CA LEU A 128 36.08 11.38 -6.11
C LEU A 128 37.54 11.35 -6.52
N SER A 129 38.35 10.54 -5.84
CA SER A 129 39.75 10.34 -6.24
C SER A 129 39.85 9.52 -7.53
N ASP A 130 41.00 9.59 -8.20
CA ASP A 130 41.27 8.77 -9.39
C ASP A 130 41.15 7.27 -9.08
N GLU A 131 41.57 6.84 -7.88
CA GLU A 131 41.41 5.45 -7.45
C GLU A 131 39.95 5.05 -7.26
N GLU A 132 39.11 5.94 -6.73
CA GLU A 132 37.67 5.69 -6.57
C GLU A 132 36.97 5.64 -7.92
N LEU A 133 37.30 6.57 -8.83
CA LEU A 133 36.79 6.60 -10.19
C LEU A 133 37.20 5.35 -10.96
N LEU A 134 38.46 4.91 -10.84
CA LEU A 134 38.91 3.65 -11.42
C LEU A 134 38.16 2.48 -10.80
N ARG A 135 38.01 2.42 -9.48
CA ARG A 135 37.29 1.31 -8.84
C ARG A 135 35.84 1.20 -9.28
N ILE A 136 35.14 2.32 -9.48
CA ILE A 136 33.73 2.37 -9.87
C ILE A 136 33.57 2.18 -11.39
N GLY A 137 34.41 2.83 -12.17
CA GLY A 137 34.31 2.94 -13.64
C GLY A 137 35.12 1.91 -14.43
N SER A 138 36.01 1.15 -13.79
CA SER A 138 36.80 0.13 -14.49
C SER A 138 35.96 -1.05 -14.91
N GLU A 139 36.16 -1.47 -16.16
CA GLU A 139 35.66 -2.74 -16.65
C GLU A 139 36.36 -3.91 -15.93
N ARG A 140 35.64 -5.01 -15.75
CA ARG A 140 36.25 -6.25 -15.25
C ARG A 140 37.22 -6.83 -16.30
N PRO A 141 38.29 -7.54 -15.88
CA PRO A 141 39.31 -8.05 -16.82
C PRO A 141 38.75 -8.97 -17.93
N ASP A 142 37.72 -9.76 -17.62
CA ASP A 142 37.02 -10.62 -18.57
C ASP A 142 36.27 -9.82 -19.65
N GLN A 143 35.67 -8.68 -19.26
CA GLN A 143 34.99 -7.79 -20.20
C GLN A 143 35.99 -7.07 -21.10
N VAL A 144 37.13 -6.63 -20.55
CA VAL A 144 38.22 -6.05 -21.33
C VAL A 144 38.72 -7.04 -22.39
N ALA A 145 39.06 -8.26 -22.00
CA ALA A 145 39.53 -9.30 -22.92
C ALA A 145 38.49 -9.65 -23.99
N ARG A 146 37.21 -9.70 -23.60
CA ARG A 146 36.10 -9.92 -24.54
C ARG A 146 35.97 -8.75 -25.53
N ARG A 147 36.08 -7.51 -25.07
CA ARG A 147 36.02 -6.30 -25.91
C ARG A 147 37.15 -6.28 -26.90
N GLU A 148 38.37 -6.58 -26.48
CA GLU A 148 39.55 -6.67 -27.36
C GLU A 148 39.37 -7.73 -28.45
N LYS A 149 38.94 -8.94 -28.06
CA LYS A 149 38.67 -10.03 -29.00
C LYS A 149 37.61 -9.64 -30.04
N LEU A 150 36.49 -9.08 -29.60
CA LEU A 150 35.41 -8.67 -30.51
C LEU A 150 35.84 -7.54 -31.43
N THR A 151 36.60 -6.57 -30.91
CA THR A 151 37.14 -5.45 -31.71
C THR A 151 38.06 -5.97 -32.81
N ALA A 152 38.93 -6.95 -32.49
CA ALA A 152 39.79 -7.58 -33.48
C ALA A 152 38.99 -8.32 -34.58
N VAL A 153 37.91 -9.01 -34.21
CA VAL A 153 37.01 -9.67 -35.17
C VAL A 153 36.34 -8.65 -36.08
N VAL A 154 35.82 -7.55 -35.53
CA VAL A 154 35.18 -6.48 -36.31
C VAL A 154 36.16 -5.89 -37.31
N GLN A 155 37.37 -5.51 -36.87
CA GLN A 155 38.41 -4.97 -37.75
C GLN A 155 38.78 -5.96 -38.87
N GLY A 156 38.86 -7.25 -38.54
CA GLY A 156 39.08 -8.32 -39.52
C GLY A 156 37.99 -8.33 -40.57
N LEU A 157 36.72 -8.43 -40.16
CA LEU A 157 35.57 -8.48 -41.05
C LEU A 157 35.44 -7.22 -41.93
N GLU A 158 35.69 -6.03 -41.38
CA GLU A 158 35.68 -4.78 -42.13
C GLU A 158 36.77 -4.71 -43.20
N LYS A 159 37.95 -5.26 -42.90
CA LYS A 159 39.04 -5.36 -43.89
C LYS A 159 38.65 -6.31 -45.02
N THR A 160 38.19 -7.52 -44.68
CA THR A 160 37.78 -8.51 -45.68
C THR A 160 36.62 -7.99 -46.53
N SER A 161 35.64 -7.31 -45.91
CA SER A 161 34.52 -6.69 -46.63
C SER A 161 34.98 -5.63 -47.61
N ARG A 162 35.89 -4.73 -47.20
CA ARG A 162 36.49 -3.72 -48.10
C ARG A 162 37.27 -4.36 -49.25
N ASP A 163 38.00 -5.43 -49.00
CA ASP A 163 38.76 -6.12 -50.03
C ASP A 163 37.85 -6.86 -51.03
N LEU A 164 36.75 -7.44 -50.57
CA LEU A 164 35.73 -8.08 -51.42
C LEU A 164 34.92 -7.09 -52.26
N GLN A 165 34.83 -5.83 -51.83
CA GLN A 165 34.13 -4.76 -52.56
C GLN A 165 35.00 -4.08 -53.63
N LYS A 166 36.31 -4.34 -53.67
CA LYS A 166 37.18 -3.84 -54.75
C LYS A 166 36.90 -4.63 -56.03
N PRO A 167 36.68 -3.96 -57.18
CA PRO A 167 36.44 -4.67 -58.44
C PRO A 167 37.68 -5.49 -58.82
N ALA A 168 37.46 -6.75 -59.23
CA ALA A 168 38.53 -7.61 -59.73
C ALA A 168 39.23 -6.91 -60.90
N ALA A 169 40.55 -6.72 -60.79
CA ALA A 169 41.35 -6.17 -61.88
C ALA A 169 41.15 -7.07 -63.11
N ARG A 170 40.51 -6.51 -64.15
CA ARG A 170 40.34 -7.16 -65.45
C ARG A 170 41.73 -7.36 -66.04
N ALA A 171 42.11 -8.63 -66.21
CA ALA A 171 43.25 -9.04 -67.04
C ALA A 171 42.92 -8.84 -68.53
#